data_AF-A0A9X2XPK7-F1
#
_entry.id   AF-A0A9X2XPK7-F1
#
_cell.length_a   1.000
_cell.length_b   1.000
_cell.length_c   1.000
_cell.angle_alpha   90.00
_cell.angle_beta   90.00
_cell.angle_gamma   90.00
#
_symmetry.space_group_name_H-M   'P 1'
#
loop_
_entity.id
_entity.type
_entity.pdbx_description
1 polymer ?
#
loop_
_entity_poly.entity_id
_entity_poly.type
_entity_poly.pdbx_seq_one_letter_code
_entity_poly.pdbx_strand_id
1 'polypeptide(L)'
;MMIKRILQPEIEKRLFKGKALLILGPRQAGKSTLVEAVLEAREHLYLNGDDADTREILANTTATKLKAIIGSKTILFLEEAQRIPNVGLT
;
A
#
# COMPACT_ATOMS: atom_id res chain seq x y z
N MET A 1 23.12 7.50 -0.91
CA MET A 1 23.41 6.13 -1.41
C MET A 1 22.21 5.25 -1.08
N MET A 2 21.64 4.56 -2.07
CA MET A 2 20.54 3.63 -1.83
C MET A 2 21.09 2.32 -1.27
N ILE A 3 20.61 1.90 -0.10
CA ILE A 3 21.04 0.65 0.55
C ILE A 3 20.20 -0.50 -0.01
N LYS A 4 20.86 -1.56 -0.48
CA LYS A 4 20.18 -2.79 -0.91
C LYS A 4 19.43 -3.40 0.29
N ARG A 5 18.10 -3.48 0.19
CA ARG A 5 17.25 -4.02 1.26
C ARG A 5 17.05 -5.53 1.05
N ILE A 6 17.40 -6.33 2.06
CA ILE A 6 17.23 -7.79 2.03
C ILE A 6 15.76 -8.19 1.83
N LEU A 7 14.81 -7.38 2.33
CA LEU A 7 13.38 -7.64 2.21
C LEU A 7 12.80 -7.34 0.82
N GLN A 8 13.48 -6.55 -0.02
CA GLN A 8 12.98 -6.21 -1.36
C GLN A 8 12.68 -7.46 -2.22
N PRO A 9 13.62 -8.39 -2.45
CA PRO A 9 13.34 -9.59 -3.24
C PRO A 9 12.26 -10.49 -2.60
N GLU A 10 12.15 -10.51 -1.27
CA GLU A 10 11.11 -11.29 -0.58
C GLU A 10 9.71 -10.70 -0.75
N ILE A 11 9.59 -9.37 -0.78
CA ILE A 11 8.33 -8.68 -1.10
C ILE A 11 7.95 -8.98 -2.55
N GLU A 12 8.90 -8.83 -3.49
CA GLU A 12 8.66 -9.06 -4.92
C GLU A 12 8.16 -10.48 -5.22
N LYS A 13 8.72 -11.51 -4.56
CA LYS A 13 8.28 -12.91 -4.70
C LYS A 13 6.85 -13.16 -4.20
N ARG A 14 6.38 -12.36 -3.24
CA ARG A 14 5.05 -12.49 -2.61
C ARG A 14 3.96 -11.70 -3.33
N LEU A 15 4.33 -10.76 -4.20
CA LEU A 15 3.36 -10.04 -5.02
C LEU A 15 2.54 -11.02 -5.87
N PHE A 16 1.27 -10.66 -6.09
CA PHE A 16 0.31 -11.40 -6.93
C PHE A 16 0.03 -12.85 -6.51
N LYS A 17 0.22 -13.18 -5.22
CA LYS A 17 -0.16 -14.49 -4.65
C LYS A 17 -1.58 -14.53 -4.06
N GLY A 18 -2.43 -13.56 -4.41
CA GLY A 18 -3.82 -13.48 -3.95
C GLY A 18 -3.98 -13.13 -2.46
N LYS A 19 -2.96 -12.50 -1.87
CA LYS A 19 -2.95 -12.05 -0.46
C LYS A 19 -2.52 -10.59 -0.38
N ALA A 20 -3.04 -9.87 0.61
CA ALA A 20 -2.53 -8.55 0.97
C ALA A 20 -1.16 -8.69 1.66
N LEU A 21 -0.23 -7.78 1.37
CA LEU A 21 1.05 -7.69 2.05
C LEU A 21 1.00 -6.55 3.06
N LEU A 22 1.27 -6.86 4.33
CA LEU A 22 1.40 -5.87 5.39
C LEU A 22 2.88 -5.66 5.70
N ILE A 23 3.32 -4.41 5.70
CA ILE A 23 4.70 -4.03 6.02
C ILE A 23 4.68 -3.26 7.33
N LEU A 24 5.11 -3.92 8.39
CA LEU A 24 5.11 -3.39 9.75
C LEU A 24 6.52 -2.99 10.19
N GLY A 25 6.60 -2.06 11.12
CA GLY A 25 7.85 -1.63 11.73
C GLY A 25 7.76 -0.20 12.28
N PRO A 26 8.75 0.24 13.06
CA PRO A 26 8.73 1.55 13.71
C PRO A 26 8.67 2.70 12.71
N ARG A 27 8.29 3.89 13.17
CA ARG A 27 8.40 5.13 12.37
C ARG A 27 9.86 5.33 11.93
N GLN A 28 10.05 5.92 10.75
CA GLN A 28 11.37 6.24 10.18
C GLN A 28 12.32 5.03 9.92
N ALA A 29 11.82 3.79 9.90
CA ALA A 29 12.61 2.61 9.51
C ALA A 29 12.91 2.50 7.99
N GLY A 30 12.40 3.44 7.19
CA GLY A 30 12.48 3.43 5.72
C GLY A 30 11.59 2.37 5.06
N LYS A 31 10.41 2.14 5.63
CA LYS A 31 9.38 1.23 5.08
C LYS A 31 8.87 1.73 3.73
N SER A 32 8.44 2.99 3.67
CA SER A 32 7.91 3.63 2.46
C SER A 32 8.96 3.66 1.36
N THR A 33 10.21 4.03 1.69
CA THR A 33 11.35 3.96 0.76
C THR A 33 11.60 2.55 0.20
N LEU A 34 11.45 1.50 1.02
CA LEU A 34 11.54 0.11 0.54
C LEU A 34 10.40 -0.22 -0.42
N VAL A 35 9.17 0.19 -0.11
CA VAL A 35 8.00 -0.06 -0.96
C VAL A 35 8.10 0.71 -2.27
N GLU A 36 8.46 1.98 -2.24
CA GLU A 36 8.71 2.80 -3.43
C GLU A 36 9.72 2.14 -4.36
N ALA A 37 10.81 1.59 -3.82
CA ALA A 37 11.79 0.84 -4.61
C ALA A 37 11.22 -0.43 -5.26
N VAL A 38 10.32 -1.15 -4.57
CA VAL A 38 9.61 -2.32 -5.12
C VAL A 38 8.62 -1.92 -6.22
N LEU A 39 8.02 -0.74 -6.09
CA LEU A 39 6.94 -0.24 -6.95
C LEU A 39 7.43 0.63 -8.12
N GLU A 40 8.70 1.04 -8.15
CA GLU A 40 9.27 1.95 -9.16
C GLU A 40 8.96 1.54 -10.61
N ALA A 41 9.03 0.25 -10.92
CA ALA A 41 8.75 -0.29 -12.25
C ALA A 41 7.32 -0.86 -12.42
N ARG A 42 6.37 -0.50 -11.55
CA ARG A 42 5.04 -1.12 -11.47
C ARG A 42 3.94 -0.08 -11.45
N GLU A 43 2.91 -0.29 -12.26
CA GLU A 43 1.69 0.53 -12.24
C GLU A 43 0.92 0.35 -10.93
N HIS A 44 0.90 1.41 -10.12
CA HIS A 44 0.32 1.41 -8.78
C HIS A 44 -0.47 2.67 -8.47
N LEU A 45 -1.43 2.54 -7.56
CA LEU A 45 -2.10 3.66 -6.91
C LEU A 45 -1.53 3.80 -5.51
N TYR A 46 -1.00 4.97 -5.19
CA TYR A 46 -0.59 5.34 -3.85
C TYR A 46 -1.70 6.16 -3.19
N LEU A 47 -2.11 5.78 -1.98
CA LEU A 47 -3.00 6.54 -1.11
C LEU A 47 -2.41 6.61 0.30
N ASN A 48 -2.54 7.77 0.97
CA ASN A 48 -1.97 8.00 2.29
C ASN A 48 -3.08 8.19 3.33
N GLY A 49 -3.13 7.35 4.37
CA GLY A 49 -4.15 7.43 5.42
C GLY A 49 -4.08 8.68 6.32
N ASP A 50 -2.98 9.44 6.29
CA ASP A 50 -2.93 10.73 6.98
C ASP A 50 -3.72 11.82 6.21
N ASP A 51 -3.91 11.66 4.89
CA ASP A 51 -4.75 12.54 4.06
C ASP A 51 -6.25 12.33 4.35
N ALA A 52 -6.98 13.45 4.50
CA ALA A 52 -8.39 13.44 4.84
C ALA A 52 -9.25 12.88 3.70
N ASP A 53 -8.93 13.27 2.46
CA ASP A 53 -9.69 12.82 1.28
C ASP A 53 -9.52 11.31 1.10
N THR A 54 -8.29 10.80 1.26
CA THR A 54 -8.02 9.36 1.28
C THR A 54 -8.85 8.63 2.34
N ARG A 55 -8.91 9.15 3.57
CA ARG A 55 -9.73 8.53 4.63
C ARG A 55 -11.21 8.54 4.28
N GLU A 56 -11.73 9.65 3.75
CA GLU A 56 -13.13 9.76 3.36
C GLU A 56 -13.49 8.79 2.24
N ILE A 57 -12.64 8.72 1.21
CA ILE A 57 -12.81 7.81 0.07
C ILE A 57 -12.83 6.35 0.55
N LEU A 58 -11.95 5.97 1.47
CA LEU A 58 -11.79 4.58 1.89
C LEU A 58 -12.73 4.14 3.03
N ALA A 59 -13.20 5.06 3.88
CA ALA A 59 -14.03 4.72 5.05
C ALA A 59 -15.37 4.05 4.69
N ASN A 60 -15.98 4.41 3.55
CA ASN A 60 -17.28 3.89 3.10
C ASN A 60 -17.23 3.32 1.67
N THR A 61 -16.08 2.76 1.30
CA THR A 61 -15.85 2.25 -0.06
C THR A 61 -16.35 0.81 -0.21
N THR A 62 -17.01 0.54 -1.35
CA THR A 62 -17.39 -0.82 -1.76
C THR A 62 -16.33 -1.40 -2.70
N ALA A 63 -16.32 -2.71 -2.92
CA ALA A 63 -15.41 -3.33 -3.89
C ALA A 63 -15.53 -2.71 -5.30
N THR A 64 -16.73 -2.31 -5.72
CA THR A 64 -16.96 -1.64 -7.01
C THR A 64 -16.34 -0.24 -7.05
N LYS A 65 -16.53 0.57 -6.00
CA LYS A 65 -15.92 1.90 -5.89
C LYS A 65 -14.39 1.79 -5.85
N LEU A 66 -13.86 0.85 -5.07
CA LEU A 66 -12.42 0.62 -4.98
C LEU A 66 -11.83 0.24 -6.35
N LYS A 67 -12.50 -0.65 -7.10
CA LYS A 67 -12.09 -0.98 -8.48
C LYS A 67 -12.08 0.24 -9.39
N ALA A 68 -13.09 1.11 -9.30
CA ALA A 68 -13.14 2.33 -10.09
C ALA A 68 -11.99 3.31 -9.74
N ILE A 69 -11.66 3.44 -8.46
CA ILE A 69 -10.57 4.30 -7.97
C ILE A 69 -9.20 3.76 -8.42
N ILE A 70 -8.98 2.45 -8.31
CA ILE A 70 -7.73 1.80 -8.74
C ILE A 70 -7.57 1.89 -10.27
N GLY A 71 -8.68 1.80 -11.02
CA GLY A 71 -8.66 1.87 -12.48
C GLY A 71 -7.92 0.68 -13.10
N SER A 72 -6.99 0.96 -14.02
CA SER A 72 -6.17 -0.05 -14.69
C SER A 72 -4.92 -0.47 -13.90
N LYS A 73 -4.66 0.15 -12.75
CA LYS A 73 -3.46 -0.14 -11.95
C LYS A 73 -3.56 -1.51 -11.30
N THR A 74 -2.41 -2.16 -11.14
CA THR A 74 -2.36 -3.56 -10.67
C THR A 74 -2.09 -3.66 -9.17
N ILE A 75 -1.62 -2.57 -8.55
CA ILE A 75 -1.24 -2.51 -7.15
C ILE A 75 -1.91 -1.29 -6.50
N LEU A 76 -2.47 -1.50 -5.31
CA LEU A 76 -2.85 -0.43 -4.38
C LEU A 76 -1.86 -0.43 -3.22
N PHE A 77 -1.13 0.67 -3.04
CA PHE A 77 -0.28 0.90 -1.88
C PHE A 77 -0.97 1.91 -0.94
N LEU A 78 -1.26 1.46 0.28
CA LEU A 78 -1.83 2.27 1.35
C LEU A 78 -0.75 2.57 2.40
N GLU A 79 -0.33 3.83 2.50
CA GLU A 79 0.56 4.28 3.56
C GLU A 79 -0.23 4.69 4.81
N GLU A 80 0.31 4.43 6.00
CA GLU A 80 -0.36 4.68 7.30
C GLU A 80 -1.81 4.15 7.32
N ALA A 81 -2.03 2.97 6.73
CA ALA A 81 -3.35 2.40 6.52
C ALA A 81 -4.18 2.28 7.80
N GLN A 82 -3.55 2.13 8.96
CA GLN A 82 -4.21 2.10 10.28
C GLN A 82 -4.97 3.39 10.62
N ARG A 83 -4.76 4.48 9.88
CA ARG A 83 -5.52 5.73 10.00
C ARG A 83 -6.90 5.66 9.35
N ILE A 84 -7.11 4.70 8.44
CA ILE A 84 -8.37 4.53 7.74
C ILE A 84 -9.39 3.92 8.72
N PRO A 85 -10.57 4.53 8.90
CA PRO A 85 -11.61 3.97 9.76
C PRO A 85 -11.98 2.54 9.35
N ASN A 86 -12.15 1.67 10.33
CA ASN A 86 -12.55 0.26 10.15
C ASN A 86 -11.60 -0.60 9.31
N VAL A 87 -10.37 -0.15 9.07
CA VAL A 87 -9.38 -0.95 8.34
C VAL A 87 -9.07 -2.24 9.08
N GLY A 88 -9.20 -3.37 8.38
CA GLY A 88 -8.94 -4.69 8.96
C GLY A 88 -9.94 -5.14 10.03
N LEU A 89 -11.08 -4.47 10.19
CA LEU A 89 -12.16 -4.96 11.05
C LEU A 89 -12.97 -6.07 10.37
N THR A 90 -13.35 -7.06 11.18
CA THR A 90 -14.42 -8.04 10.99
C THR A 90 -15.51 -7.76 12.01
#